data_AF-A0A095W5A2-F1
#
_entry.id   AF-A0A095W5A2-F1
#
_cell.length_a   1.000
_cell.length_b   1.000
_cell.length_c   1.000
_cell.angle_alpha   90.00
_cell.angle_beta   90.00
_cell.angle_gamma   90.00
#
_symmetry.space_group_name_H-M   'P 1'
#
loop_
_entity.id
_entity.type
_entity.pdbx_description
1 polymer ?
#
loop_
_entity_poly.entity_id
_entity_poly.type
_entity_poly.pdbx_seq_one_letter_code
_entity_poly.pdbx_strand_id
1 'polypeptide(L)'
;MNAPITLTELEERLAAPGGAELRASLSLRMDALEAAARAQLERGLAPAAFQNAQALVDAARAAREVLAASDLPSQSTASAPAAPLPFNSLPR
;
A
#
# COMPACT_ATOMS: atom_id res chain seq x y z
N MET A 1 7.56 -25.46 0.03
CA MET A 1 8.68 -24.55 0.37
C MET A 1 8.10 -23.15 0.46
N ASN A 2 7.99 -22.58 1.66
CA ASN A 2 7.49 -21.22 1.86
C ASN A 2 8.70 -20.29 1.82
N ALA A 3 8.92 -19.60 0.70
CA ALA A 3 10.00 -18.61 0.62
C ALA A 3 9.59 -17.41 1.51
N PRO A 4 10.43 -16.96 2.45
CA PRO A 4 10.15 -15.75 3.21
C PRO A 4 10.04 -14.59 2.21
N ILE A 5 8.88 -13.93 2.20
CA ILE A 5 8.65 -12.75 1.35
C ILE A 5 9.62 -11.68 1.84
N THR A 6 10.67 -11.42 1.06
CA THR A 6 11.63 -10.36 1.40
C THR A 6 10.93 -9.04 1.11
N LEU A 7 10.64 -8.27 2.17
CA LEU A 7 10.02 -6.96 2.03
C LEU A 7 10.92 -6.07 1.18
N THR A 8 10.32 -5.27 0.32
CA THR A 8 11.02 -4.20 -0.39
C THR A 8 11.43 -3.11 0.62
N GLU A 9 12.47 -2.34 0.29
CA GLU A 9 12.96 -1.25 1.15
C GLU A 9 11.84 -0.25 1.52
N LEU A 10 10.89 -0.02 0.60
CA LEU A 10 9.73 0.83 0.86
C LEU A 10 8.80 0.22 1.91
N GLU A 11 8.51 -1.07 1.81
CA GLU A 11 7.65 -1.79 2.77
C GLU A 11 8.29 -1.85 4.16
N GLU A 12 9.61 -2.07 4.24
CA GLU A 12 10.35 -2.02 5.50
C GLU A 12 10.24 -0.63 6.17
N ARG A 13 10.38 0.44 5.38
CA ARG A 13 10.25 1.82 5.89
C ARG A 13 8.81 2.17 6.29
N LEU A 14 7.81 1.61 5.62
CA LEU A 14 6.41 1.78 5.98
C LEU A 14 6.00 0.94 7.21
N ALA A 15 6.71 -0.16 7.48
CA ALA A 15 6.51 -0.99 8.68
C ALA A 15 7.23 -0.43 9.92
N ALA A 16 8.21 0.46 9.75
CA ALA A 16 8.95 1.10 10.84
C ALA A 16 8.09 2.10 11.65
N PRO A 17 8.47 2.42 12.90
CA PRO A 17 7.86 3.52 13.66
C PRO A 17 7.97 4.83 12.88
N GLY A 18 6.83 5.47 12.59
CA GLY A 18 6.76 6.64 11.69
C GLY A 18 6.32 6.31 10.26
N GLY A 19 6.12 5.04 9.92
CA GLY A 19 5.60 4.61 8.63
C GLY A 19 4.25 5.20 8.25
N ALA A 20 3.38 5.48 9.24
CA ALA A 20 2.11 6.17 9.03
C ALA A 20 2.30 7.62 8.54
N GLU A 21 3.25 8.37 9.11
CA GLU A 21 3.57 9.73 8.66
C GLU A 21 4.23 9.70 7.27
N LEU A 22 5.12 8.74 7.03
CA LEU A 22 5.73 8.53 5.73
C LEU A 22 4.67 8.22 4.67
N ARG A 23 3.71 7.34 4.98
CA ARG A 23 2.58 7.01 4.10
C ARG A 23 1.73 8.24 3.81
N ALA A 24 1.38 9.02 4.83
CA ALA A 24 0.62 10.26 4.66
C ALA A 24 1.37 11.27 3.77
N SER A 25 2.68 11.44 3.99
CA SER A 25 3.53 12.30 3.15
C SER A 25 3.59 11.83 1.69
N LEU A 26 3.72 10.53 1.46
CA LEU A 26 3.72 9.94 0.12
C LEU A 26 2.36 10.11 -0.56
N SER A 27 1.25 9.89 0.16
CA SER A 27 -0.10 10.11 -0.37
C SER A 27 -0.29 11.56 -0.82
N LEU A 28 0.08 12.53 0.02
CA LEU A 28 -0.02 13.96 -0.32
C LEU A 28 0.80 14.33 -1.55
N ARG A 29 1.99 13.74 -1.72
CA ARG A 29 2.82 13.95 -2.91
C ARG A 29 2.16 13.37 -4.16
N MET A 30 1.54 12.21 -4.08
CA MET A 30 0.81 11.61 -5.20
C MET A 30 -0.43 12.43 -5.57
N ASP A 31 -1.15 12.98 -4.58
CA ASP A 31 -2.28 13.89 -4.81
C ASP A 31 -1.85 15.16 -5.54
N ALA A 32 -0.75 15.78 -5.11
CA ALA A 32 -0.20 16.96 -5.77
C ALA A 32 0.26 16.67 -7.21
N LEU A 33 0.88 15.50 -7.42
CA LEU A 33 1.32 15.05 -8.73
C LEU A 33 0.14 14.83 -9.69
N GLU A 34 -0.92 14.16 -9.23
CA GLU A 34 -2.14 13.95 -10.02
C GLU A 34 -2.82 15.29 -10.35
N ALA A 35 -2.96 16.18 -9.37
CA ALA A 35 -3.59 17.48 -9.56
C ALA A 35 -2.83 18.33 -10.60
N ALA A 36 -1.50 18.33 -10.55
CA ALA A 36 -0.67 19.02 -11.53
C ALA A 36 -0.84 18.45 -12.94
N ALA A 37 -0.87 17.12 -13.07
CA ALA A 37 -1.05 16.44 -14.36
C ALA A 37 -2.45 16.71 -14.95
N ARG A 38 -3.49 16.67 -14.12
CA ARG A 38 -4.86 17.00 -14.51
C ARG A 38 -4.98 18.44 -14.99
N ALA A 39 -4.36 19.39 -14.28
CA ALA A 39 -4.31 20.80 -14.71
C ALA A 39 -3.58 20.99 -16.05
N GLN A 40 -2.60 20.14 -16.38
CA GLN A 40 -1.97 20.15 -17.70
C GLN A 40 -2.92 19.62 -18.79
N LEU A 41 -3.65 18.54 -18.51
CA LEU A 41 -4.63 17.97 -19.46
C LEU A 41 -5.73 18.99 -19.80
N GLU A 42 -6.22 19.75 -18.81
CA GLU A 42 -7.25 20.78 -18.98
C GLU A 42 -6.79 21.97 -19.86
N ARG A 43 -5.49 22.25 -19.92
CA ARG A 43 -4.93 23.35 -20.72
C ARG A 43 -4.85 23.05 -22.22
N GLY A 44 -5.12 21.81 -22.62
CA GLY A 44 -4.94 21.35 -23.99
C GLY A 44 -3.47 21.12 -24.32
N LEU A 45 -3.10 19.85 -24.50
CA LEU A 45 -1.73 19.43 -24.77
C LEU A 45 -1.60 18.88 -26.19
N ALA A 46 -0.38 18.95 -26.73
CA ALA A 46 -0.03 18.18 -27.92
C ALA A 46 -0.21 16.66 -27.65
N PRO A 47 -0.53 15.83 -28.66
CA PRO A 47 -0.89 14.42 -28.44
C PRO A 47 0.12 13.60 -27.65
N ALA A 48 1.42 13.81 -27.85
CA ALA A 48 2.47 13.13 -27.09
C ALA A 48 2.52 13.57 -25.61
N ALA A 49 2.34 14.87 -25.35
CA ALA A 49 2.30 15.41 -24.00
C ALA A 49 1.00 15.01 -23.27
N PHE A 50 -0.11 14.87 -24.00
CA PHE A 50 -1.35 14.35 -23.46
C PHE A 50 -1.20 12.90 -22.96
N GLN A 51 -0.61 12.01 -23.77
CA GLN A 51 -0.37 10.61 -23.36
C GLN A 51 0.52 10.52 -22.12
N ASN A 52 1.57 11.34 -22.04
CA ASN A 52 2.45 11.38 -20.87
C ASN A 52 1.71 11.89 -19.63
N ALA A 53 0.92 12.95 -19.74
CA ALA A 53 0.14 13.48 -18.63
C ALA A 53 -0.92 12.49 -18.15
N GLN A 54 -1.58 11.78 -19.08
CA GLN A 54 -2.54 10.73 -18.76
C GLN A 54 -1.88 9.55 -18.02
N ALA A 55 -0.76 9.04 -18.54
CA ALA A 55 0.01 7.97 -17.90
C ALA A 55 0.45 8.35 -16.48
N LEU A 56 0.76 9.63 -16.26
CA LEU A 56 1.18 10.14 -14.95
C LEU A 56 0.01 10.24 -13.96
N VAL A 57 -1.19 10.61 -14.41
CA VAL A 57 -2.42 10.52 -13.61
C VAL A 57 -2.69 9.07 -13.21
N ASP A 58 -2.61 8.15 -14.17
CA ASP A 58 -2.90 6.73 -13.94
C ASP A 58 -1.87 6.10 -12.99
N ALA A 59 -0.58 6.41 -13.17
CA ALA A 59 0.49 5.96 -12.30
C ALA A 59 0.36 6.52 -10.87
N ALA A 60 0.06 7.81 -10.72
CA ALA A 60 -0.15 8.42 -9.39
C ALA A 60 -1.34 7.79 -8.67
N ARG A 61 -2.44 7.53 -9.39
CA ARG A 61 -3.60 6.83 -8.84
C ARG A 61 -3.27 5.40 -8.40
N ALA A 62 -2.62 4.62 -9.26
CA ALA A 62 -2.21 3.26 -8.94
C ALA A 62 -1.28 3.22 -7.71
N ALA A 63 -0.34 4.16 -7.61
CA ALA A 63 0.55 4.27 -6.45
C ALA A 63 -0.22 4.52 -5.15
N ARG A 64 -1.26 5.39 -5.17
CA ARG A 64 -2.12 5.60 -3.98
C ARG A 64 -2.92 4.35 -3.63
N GLU A 65 -3.44 3.64 -4.62
CA GLU A 65 -4.17 2.38 -4.39
C GLU A 65 -3.27 1.35 -3.71
N VAL A 66 -2.00 1.23 -4.12
CA VAL A 66 -1.01 0.37 -3.46
C VAL A 66 -0.71 0.83 -2.02
N LEU A 67 -0.50 2.13 -1.82
CA LEU A 67 -0.25 2.69 -0.48
C LEU A 67 -1.43 2.48 0.47
N ALA A 68 -2.66 2.57 -0.04
CA ALA A 68 -3.89 2.33 0.71
C ALA A 68 -4.15 0.83 0.97
N ALA A 69 -3.82 -0.05 0.03
CA ALA A 69 -3.93 -1.50 0.19
C ALA A 69 -2.89 -2.06 1.18
N SER A 70 -1.77 -1.36 1.38
CA SER A 70 -0.70 -1.72 2.32
C SER A 70 -1.06 -1.53 3.80
N ASP A 71 -2.31 -1.16 4.10
CA ASP A 71 -2.87 -1.11 5.47
C ASP A 71 -3.41 -2.48 5.96
N LEU A 72 -3.19 -3.56 5.21
CA LEU A 72 -3.47 -4.93 5.67
C LEU A 72 -2.48 -5.37 6.76
N PRO A 73 -2.98 -6.12 7.75
CA PRO A 73 -2.79 -5.80 9.16
C PRO A 73 -1.36 -6.00 9.58
N SER A 74 -0.90 -5.11 10.48
CA SER A 74 0.11 -5.48 11.48
C SER A 74 -0.12 -6.93 11.86
N GLN A 75 0.81 -7.80 11.49
CA GLN A 75 0.80 -9.16 12.02
C GLN A 75 0.84 -8.98 13.52
N SER A 76 -0.33 -9.18 14.14
CA SER A 76 -0.49 -9.23 15.57
C SER A 76 0.32 -10.44 16.01
N THR A 77 1.61 -10.22 16.25
CA THR A 77 2.49 -11.17 16.93
C THR A 77 2.09 -11.18 18.39
N ALA A 78 0.91 -11.70 18.65
CA ALA A 78 0.50 -12.24 19.91
C ALA A 78 -0.14 -13.59 19.59
N SER A 79 0.68 -14.53 19.09
CA SER A 79 0.45 -15.94 19.36
C SER A 79 0.49 -16.13 20.88
N ALA A 80 -0.61 -15.84 21.55
CA ALA A 80 -0.88 -16.47 22.83
C ALA A 80 -1.03 -17.97 22.54
N PRO A 81 -0.31 -18.86 23.25
CA PRO A 81 -0.51 -20.28 23.07
C PRO A 81 -1.96 -20.59 23.48
N ALA A 82 -2.76 -21.03 22.51
CA ALA A 82 -4.06 -21.59 22.80
C ALA A 82 -3.85 -22.79 23.74
N ALA A 83 -4.44 -22.72 24.93
CA ALA A 83 -4.42 -23.80 25.90
C ALA A 83 -4.93 -25.10 25.23
N PRO A 84 -4.34 -26.27 25.54
CA PRO A 84 -4.76 -27.52 24.94
C PRO A 84 -6.22 -27.83 25.32
N LEU A 85 -7.07 -27.95 24.31
CA LEU A 85 -8.46 -28.39 24.47
C LEU A 85 -8.46 -29.83 25.03
N PRO A 86 -9.23 -30.15 26.08
CA PRO A 86 -9.32 -31.51 26.59
C PRO A 86 -9.95 -32.43 25.53
N PHE A 87 -9.29 -33.55 25.26
CA PHE A 87 -9.75 -34.58 24.34
C PHE A 87 -11.17 -35.03 24.71
N ASN A 88 -12.02 -35.02 23.70
CA ASN A 88 -13.40 -35.47 23.72
C ASN A 88 -13.47 -36.93 24.22
N SER A 89 -13.97 -37.15 25.44
CA SER A 89 -14.27 -38.49 25.96
C SER A 89 -15.56 -39.00 25.33
N LEU A 90 -15.46 -39.88 24.33
CA LEU A 90 -16.59 -40.63 23.80
C LEU A 90 -17.07 -41.67 24.84
N PRO A 91 -18.34 -41.66 25.28
CA PRO A 91 -18.89 -42.79 26.02
C PRO A 91 -19.26 -43.92 25.05
N ARG A 92 -18.95 -45.15 25.50
CA ARG A 92 -19.24 -46.44 24.86
C ARG A 92 -20.66 -46.91 25.16
#